data_AF-A0A831L0W9-F1
#
_entry.id   AF-A0A831L0W9-F1
#
_cell.length_a   1.000
_cell.length_b   1.000
_cell.length_c   1.000
_cell.angle_alpha   90.00
_cell.angle_beta   90.00
_cell.angle_gamma   90.00
#
_symmetry.space_group_name_H-M   'P 1'
#
loop_
_entity.id
_entity.type
_entity.pdbx_description
1 polymer ?
#
loop_
_entity_poly.entity_id
_entity_poly.type
_entity_poly.pdbx_seq_one_letter_code
_entity_poly.pdbx_strand_id
1 'polypeptide(L)'
;MKKIQKNALVDLAAFGFFLPMTVSGIVIDVMNRGGGYEGGRNPAYIAEILGLSKATWIDMHTWTGYAFAILILVHLALHAGFIKNIIKYAFKSQKKSGECVD
;
A
#
# COMPACT_ATOMS: atom_id res chain seq x y z
N MET A 1 1.62 21.48 -17.32
CA MET A 1 2.43 20.30 -16.90
C MET A 1 2.31 19.20 -17.93
N LYS A 2 3.43 18.63 -18.40
CA LYS A 2 3.43 17.47 -19.32
C LYS A 2 2.81 16.26 -18.62
N LYS A 3 2.13 15.37 -19.35
CA LYS A 3 1.46 14.16 -18.80
C LYS A 3 2.38 13.35 -17.89
N ILE A 4 3.65 13.21 -18.30
CA ILE A 4 4.71 12.52 -17.53
C ILE A 4 4.95 13.18 -16.17
N GLN A 5 4.95 14.52 -16.09
CA GLN A 5 5.18 15.24 -14.83
C GLN A 5 4.02 15.02 -13.84
N LYS A 6 2.78 14.95 -14.32
CA LYS A 6 1.62 14.66 -13.46
C LYS A 6 1.67 13.24 -12.89
N ASN A 7 2.03 12.26 -13.71
CA ASN A 7 2.18 10.87 -13.26
C ASN A 7 3.30 10.77 -12.20
N ALA A 8 4.48 11.34 -12.49
CA ALA A 8 5.59 11.33 -11.55
C ALA A 8 5.26 12.01 -10.21
N LEU A 9 4.43 13.06 -10.22
CA LEU A 9 3.97 13.73 -9.00
C LEU A 9 3.06 12.82 -8.16
N VAL A 10 2.11 12.12 -8.78
CA VAL A 10 1.22 11.19 -8.08
C VAL A 10 2.03 10.03 -7.49
N ASP A 11 3.00 9.52 -8.24
CA ASP A 11 3.87 8.42 -7.78
C ASP A 11 4.74 8.84 -6.61
N LEU A 12 5.33 10.05 -6.68
CA LEU A 12 6.12 10.61 -5.59
C LEU A 12 5.27 10.86 -4.34
N ALA A 13 4.05 11.36 -4.51
CA ALA A 13 3.12 11.53 -3.40
C ALA A 13 2.74 10.18 -2.78
N ALA A 14 2.43 9.18 -3.61
CA ALA A 14 2.11 7.83 -3.14
C ALA A 14 3.28 7.23 -2.35
N PHE A 15 4.50 7.38 -2.84
CA PHE A 15 5.71 6.96 -2.13
C PHE A 15 5.88 7.70 -0.79
N GLY A 16 5.58 9.00 -0.75
CA GLY A 16 5.60 9.81 0.46
C GLY A 16 4.63 9.32 1.55
N PHE A 17 3.43 8.87 1.19
CA PHE A 17 2.46 8.29 2.14
C PHE A 17 2.74 6.82 2.48
N PHE A 18 3.35 6.08 1.55
CA PHE A 18 3.76 4.70 1.78
C PHE A 18 4.75 4.58 2.94
N LEU A 19 5.75 5.46 3.01
CA LEU A 19 6.79 5.42 4.06
C LEU A 19 6.22 5.48 5.50
N PRO A 20 5.46 6.51 5.90
CA PRO A 20 4.90 6.58 7.26
C PRO A 20 3.86 5.47 7.51
N MET A 21 3.10 5.05 6.50
CA MET A 21 2.17 3.91 6.61
C MET A 21 2.93 2.61 6.93
N THR A 22 4.02 2.32 6.22
CA THR A 22 4.83 1.12 6.46
C THR A 22 5.54 1.18 7.82
N VAL A 23 6.14 2.32 8.18
CA VAL A 23 6.83 2.48 9.47
C VAL A 23 5.85 2.30 10.63
N SER A 24 4.70 2.97 10.59
CA SER A 24 3.67 2.82 11.63
C SER A 24 3.13 1.39 11.71
N GLY A 25 2.95 0.69 10.58
CA GLY A 25 2.54 -0.71 10.55
C GLY A 25 3.56 -1.63 11.23
N ILE A 26 4.85 -1.44 10.97
CA ILE A 26 5.93 -2.18 11.64
C ILE A 26 5.94 -1.90 13.14
N VAL A 27 5.78 -0.63 13.54
CA VAL A 27 5.73 -0.27 14.96
C VAL A 27 4.54 -0.93 15.66
N ILE A 28 3.35 -0.88 15.06
CA ILE A 28 2.15 -1.54 15.61
C ILE A 28 2.37 -3.05 15.73
N ASP A 29 2.96 -3.69 14.71
CA ASP A 29 3.29 -5.11 14.74
C ASP A 29 4.25 -5.44 15.89
N VAL A 30 5.32 -4.67 16.08
CA VAL A 30 6.25 -4.80 17.21
C VAL A 30 5.52 -4.65 18.55
N MET A 31 4.65 -3.64 18.68
CA MET A 31 3.84 -3.43 19.90
C MET A 31 2.87 -4.58 20.16
N ASN A 32 2.39 -5.26 19.11
CA ASN A 32 1.48 -6.41 19.22
C ASN A 32 2.21 -7.73 19.51
N ARG A 33 3.48 -7.90 19.11
CA ARG A 33 4.28 -9.10 19.42
C ARG A 33 4.48 -9.31 20.92
N GLY A 34 4.44 -8.24 21.69
CA GLY A 34 4.43 -8.27 23.15
C GLY A 34 3.08 -8.61 23.78
N GLY A 35 2.08 -9.13 23.06
CA GLY A 35 0.79 -9.57 23.62
C GLY A 35 -0.42 -9.09 22.81
N GLY A 36 -0.63 -9.72 21.66
CA GLY A 36 -1.52 -9.22 20.60
C GLY A 36 -2.93 -9.82 20.55
N TYR A 37 -3.34 -10.66 21.50
CA TYR A 37 -4.62 -11.40 21.42
C TYR A 37 -5.63 -11.11 22.55
N GLU A 38 -5.34 -10.20 23.47
CA GLU A 38 -6.14 -10.01 24.70
C GLU A 38 -6.57 -8.54 24.95
N GLY A 39 -6.77 -7.73 23.89
CA GLY A 39 -7.35 -6.38 24.02
C GLY A 39 -6.59 -5.43 24.98
N GLY A 40 -5.28 -5.63 25.18
CA GLY A 40 -4.46 -4.81 26.08
C GLY A 40 -4.31 -5.34 27.51
N ARG A 41 -4.82 -6.52 27.86
CA ARG A 41 -4.64 -7.15 29.18
C ARG A 41 -3.32 -7.92 29.34
N ASN A 42 -2.37 -7.73 28.44
CA ASN A 42 -1.11 -8.46 28.50
C ASN A 42 -0.08 -7.76 29.40
N PRO A 43 0.56 -8.45 30.37
CA PRO A 43 1.58 -7.85 31.22
C PRO A 43 2.87 -7.43 30.48
N ALA A 44 3.12 -7.91 29.26
CA ALA A 44 4.21 -7.45 28.39
C ALA A 44 3.77 -6.42 27.33
N TYR A 45 2.59 -5.81 27.50
CA TYR A 45 2.06 -4.79 26.59
C TYR A 45 2.97 -3.56 26.51
N ILE A 46 3.49 -3.29 25.31
CA ILE A 46 4.27 -2.08 25.03
C ILE A 46 3.27 -0.96 24.74
N ALA A 47 3.06 -0.06 25.71
CA ALA A 47 2.11 1.04 25.59
C ALA A 47 2.62 2.18 24.71
N GLU A 48 3.94 2.36 24.64
CA GLU A 48 4.59 3.50 23.98
C GLU A 48 5.87 3.08 23.26
N ILE A 49 6.10 3.65 22.07
CA ILE A 49 7.34 3.55 21.30
C ILE A 49 7.67 4.94 20.78
N LEU A 50 8.94 5.36 20.96
CA LEU A 50 9.43 6.70 20.58
C LEU A 50 8.64 7.86 21.23
N GLY A 51 8.12 7.66 22.44
CA GLY A 51 7.33 8.66 23.15
C GLY A 51 5.92 8.86 22.58
N LEU A 52 5.48 8.00 21.66
CA LEU A 52 4.14 8.01 21.09
C LEU A 52 3.35 6.78 21.56
N SER A 53 2.10 7.01 21.90
CA SER A 53 1.16 5.96 22.31
C SER A 53 0.81 5.04 21.14
N LYS A 54 0.43 3.80 21.45
CA LYS A 54 -0.10 2.85 20.45
C LYS A 54 -1.25 3.46 19.63
N ALA A 55 -2.15 4.20 20.27
CA ALA A 55 -3.29 4.84 19.60
C ALA A 55 -2.80 5.82 18.53
N THR A 56 -1.79 6.64 18.85
CA THR A 56 -1.19 7.58 17.88
C THR A 56 -0.58 6.86 16.69
N TRP A 57 0.09 5.73 16.91
CA TRP A 57 0.62 4.90 15.82
C TRP A 57 -0.49 4.33 14.92
N ILE A 58 -1.59 3.85 15.53
CA ILE A 58 -2.76 3.34 14.81
C ILE A 58 -3.42 4.44 13.98
N ASP A 59 -3.63 5.62 14.56
CA ASP A 59 -4.22 6.76 13.84
C ASP A 59 -3.34 7.16 12.65
N MET A 60 -2.03 7.28 12.88
CA MET A 60 -1.09 7.62 11.81
C MET A 60 -1.11 6.57 10.69
N HIS A 61 -1.10 5.27 11.04
CA HIS A 61 -1.18 4.18 10.07
C HIS A 61 -2.47 4.24 9.24
N THR A 62 -3.60 4.46 9.92
CA THR A 62 -4.93 4.47 9.30
C THR A 62 -5.08 5.63 8.33
N TRP A 63 -4.74 6.85 8.76
CA TRP A 63 -4.91 8.04 7.92
C TRP A 63 -3.92 8.07 6.75
N THR A 64 -2.67 7.69 6.97
CA THR A 64 -1.68 7.58 5.89
C THR A 64 -2.06 6.46 4.92
N GLY A 65 -2.64 5.36 5.43
CA GLY A 65 -3.18 4.27 4.62
C GLY A 65 -4.34 4.69 3.72
N TYR A 66 -5.30 5.47 4.23
CA TYR A 66 -6.38 6.01 3.40
C TYR A 66 -5.85 6.94 2.30
N ALA A 67 -4.93 7.85 2.63
CA ALA A 67 -4.30 8.72 1.65
C ALA A 67 -3.54 7.93 0.57
N PHE A 68 -2.76 6.92 0.99
CA PHE A 68 -2.04 6.03 0.08
C PHE A 68 -3.00 5.24 -0.82
N ALA A 69 -4.07 4.67 -0.27
CA ALA A 69 -5.06 3.90 -1.03
C ALA A 69 -5.71 4.76 -2.12
N ILE A 70 -6.12 5.99 -1.80
CA ILE A 70 -6.69 6.93 -2.78
C ILE A 70 -5.67 7.23 -3.89
N LEU A 71 -4.41 7.49 -3.53
CA LEU A 71 -3.35 7.78 -4.50
C LEU A 71 -3.06 6.60 -5.42
N ILE A 72 -3.08 5.37 -4.91
CA ILE A 72 -2.95 4.16 -5.72
C ILE A 72 -4.12 4.01 -6.70
N LEU A 73 -5.35 4.29 -6.28
CA LEU A 73 -6.50 4.26 -7.20
C LEU A 73 -6.34 5.29 -8.33
N VAL A 74 -5.90 6.51 -8.00
CA VAL A 74 -5.61 7.56 -8.99
C VAL A 74 -4.48 7.12 -9.92
N HIS A 75 -3.38 6.58 -9.38
CA HIS A 75 -2.28 6.03 -10.16
C HIS A 75 -2.75 4.97 -11.16
N LEU A 76 -3.53 3.98 -10.69
CA LEU A 76 -4.09 2.93 -11.55
C LEU A 76 -4.98 3.51 -12.66
N ALA A 77 -5.81 4.51 -12.35
CA ALA A 77 -6.64 5.19 -13.35
C ALA A 77 -5.78 5.91 -14.41
N LEU A 78 -4.68 6.56 -14.03
CA LEU A 78 -3.74 7.18 -14.96
C LEU A 78 -3.04 6.14 -15.87
N HIS A 79 -2.83 4.93 -15.36
CA HIS A 79 -2.21 3.81 -16.08
C HIS A 79 -3.21 2.89 -16.79
N ALA A 80 -4.53 3.15 -16.72
CA ALA A 80 -5.56 2.26 -17.24
C ALA A 80 -5.38 1.90 -18.74
N GLY A 81 -4.90 2.82 -19.57
CA GLY A 81 -4.62 2.55 -20.99
C GLY A 81 -3.47 1.55 -21.19
N PHE A 82 -2.42 1.66 -20.38
CA PHE A 82 -1.30 0.71 -20.38
C PHE A 82 -1.74 -0.66 -19.88
N ILE A 83 -2.52 -0.71 -18.80
CA ILE A 83 -3.08 -1.94 -18.22
C ILE A 83 -3.95 -2.68 -19.26
N LYS A 84 -4.84 -1.98 -19.96
CA LYS A 84 -5.66 -2.56 -21.04
C LYS A 84 -4.80 -3.17 -22.15
N ASN A 85 -3.71 -2.52 -22.52
CA ASN A 85 -2.79 -3.04 -23.53
C ASN A 85 -2.09 -4.31 -23.04
N ILE A 86 -1.57 -4.33 -21.81
CA ILE A 86 -0.96 -5.55 -21.22
C ILE A 86 -1.97 -6.70 -21.23
N ILE A 87 -3.19 -6.46 -20.73
CA ILE A 87 -4.26 -7.46 -20.70
C ILE A 87 -4.50 -8.01 -22.11
N LYS A 88 -4.67 -7.14 -23.10
CA LYS A 88 -4.85 -7.54 -24.50
C LYS A 88 -3.71 -8.41 -25.03
N TYR A 89 -2.46 -8.07 -24.74
CA TYR A 89 -1.30 -8.85 -25.18
C TYR A 89 -1.19 -10.19 -24.46
N ALA A 90 -1.46 -10.23 -23.15
CA ALA A 90 -1.45 -11.46 -22.36
C ALA A 90 -2.48 -12.46 -22.92
N PHE A 91 -3.72 -12.03 -23.14
CA PHE A 91 -4.77 -12.88 -23.72
C PHE A 91 -4.53 -13.25 -25.19
N LYS A 92 -3.93 -12.37 -26.01
CA LYS A 92 -3.55 -12.68 -27.39
C LYS A 92 -2.42 -13.73 -27.46
N SER A 93 -1.47 -13.70 -26.51
CA SER A 93 -0.39 -14.67 -26.42
C SER A 93 -0.89 -16.08 -26.10
N GLN A 94 -1.91 -16.19 -25.24
CA GLN A 94 -2.51 -17.48 -24.89
C GLN A 94 -3.20 -18.13 -26.10
N LYS A 95 -3.95 -17.37 -26.91
CA LYS A 95 -4.60 -17.88 -28.12
C LYS A 95 -3.60 -18.49 -29.12
N LYS A 96 -2.46 -17.83 -29.33
CA LYS A 96 -1.42 -18.28 -30.26
C LYS A 96 -0.67 -19.53 -29.79
N SER A 97 -0.61 -19.79 -28.48
CA SER A 97 0.03 -20.99 -27.93
C SER A 97 -0.87 -22.23 -27.97
N GLY A 98 -2.20 -22.05 -28.05
CA GLY A 98 -3.15 -23.14 -28.25
C GLY A 98 -3.19 -23.63 -29.71
N GLU A 99 -3.10 -22.72 -30.68
CA GLU A 99 -3.10 -23.06 -32.12
C GLU A 99 -1.85 -23.81 -32.60
N CYS A 100 -0.77 -23.93 -31.81
CA CYS A 100 0.41 -24.71 -32.17
C CYS A 100 0.44 -26.12 -31.55
N VAL A 101 -0.62 -26.50 -30.84
CA VAL A 101 -0.77 -27.81 -30.19
C VAL A 101 -1.83 -28.69 -30.91
N ASP A 102 -2.52 -28.13 -31.91
CA ASP A 102 -3.43 -28.85 -32.82
C ASP A 102 -2.78 -29.04 -34.21
#